data_AF-A0A7Y3FE44-F1
#
_entry.id   AF-A0A7Y3FE44-F1
#
_cell.length_a   1.000
_cell.length_b   1.000
_cell.length_c   1.000
_cell.angle_alpha   90.00
_cell.angle_beta   90.00
_cell.angle_gamma   90.00
#
_symmetry.space_group_name_H-M   'P 1'
#
loop_
_entity.id
_entity.type
_entity.pdbx_description
1 polymer ?
#
loop_
_entity_poly.entity_id
_entity_poly.type
_entity_poly.pdbx_seq_one_letter_code
_entity_poly.pdbx_strand_id
1 'polypeptide(L)'
;MNVAIPILHNQIAPCFEAAKQFEIHSIKNKRIVSSKKIKCVASEGFMRVRLLRLYEVQTIICNGIKNFYKDQLLAMGVSVIPNINQQISAALDLYLHGELNKYEVTQDSSETDQIVSHDDLVSWADELFRNNGYSVSLSSEEDTYLIDLIAKMNCPVCGKQIKIAVCCGAQIYKAEQEIKEFHHNTKTQFNARVYVYLMNPKLEKSCKDYGIEYLSPENKIKNLDKSCSSLIPILQRPIEGHEKAFNLAV
;
A
#
# COMPACT_ATOMS: atom_id res chain seq x y z
N MET A 1 26.41 -17.82 0.33
CA MET A 1 24.98 -17.60 0.64
C MET A 1 24.40 -16.65 -0.38
N ASN A 2 23.12 -16.76 -0.69
CA ASN A 2 22.36 -15.92 -1.59
C ASN A 2 21.36 -15.12 -0.76
N VAL A 3 21.42 -13.80 -0.92
CA VAL A 3 20.53 -12.85 -0.28
C VAL A 3 19.67 -12.20 -1.35
N ALA A 4 18.35 -12.19 -1.16
CA ALA A 4 17.41 -11.56 -2.07
C ALA A 4 16.88 -10.25 -1.50
N ILE A 5 16.72 -9.26 -2.37
CA ILE A 5 16.07 -7.99 -2.07
C ILE A 5 14.93 -7.80 -3.07
N PRO A 6 13.67 -7.71 -2.63
CA PRO A 6 12.56 -7.37 -3.50
C PRO A 6 12.70 -5.91 -3.94
N ILE A 7 12.58 -5.64 -5.23
CA ILE A 7 12.77 -4.31 -5.81
C ILE A 7 11.51 -3.84 -6.53
N LEU A 8 11.18 -2.57 -6.31
CA LEU A 8 10.21 -1.80 -7.08
C LEU A 8 10.83 -0.44 -7.42
N HIS A 9 10.82 -0.04 -8.70
CA HIS A 9 11.39 1.24 -9.16
C HIS A 9 12.83 1.54 -8.67
N ASN A 10 13.72 0.55 -8.68
CA ASN A 10 15.11 0.62 -8.18
C ASN A 10 15.26 0.93 -6.68
N GLN A 11 14.21 0.73 -5.89
CA GLN A 11 14.24 0.80 -4.43
C GLN A 11 13.79 -0.53 -3.83
N ILE A 12 14.08 -0.75 -2.55
CA ILE A 12 13.52 -1.90 -1.82
C ILE A 12 11.99 -1.81 -1.91
N ALA A 13 11.35 -2.88 -2.37
CA ALA A 13 9.92 -2.90 -2.53
C ALA A 13 9.24 -2.67 -1.17
N PRO A 14 8.17 -1.87 -1.13
CA PRO A 14 7.45 -1.53 0.09
C PRO A 14 6.86 -2.78 0.76
N CYS A 15 6.46 -3.76 -0.05
CA CYS A 15 6.17 -5.11 0.41
C CYS A 15 6.72 -6.15 -0.57
N PHE A 16 6.98 -7.35 -0.06
CA PHE A 16 7.45 -8.51 -0.83
C PHE A 16 6.56 -8.81 -2.04
N GLU A 17 5.26 -8.65 -1.87
CA GLU A 17 4.20 -8.95 -2.82
C GLU A 17 4.14 -7.91 -3.94
N ALA A 18 4.53 -6.66 -3.68
CA ALA A 18 4.60 -5.61 -4.70
C ALA A 18 5.90 -5.66 -5.53
N ALA A 19 6.82 -6.58 -5.23
CA ALA A 19 8.08 -6.69 -5.95
C ALA A 19 7.84 -7.06 -7.42
N LYS A 20 8.36 -6.22 -8.33
CA LYS A 20 8.40 -6.49 -9.78
C LYS A 20 9.66 -7.27 -10.18
N GLN A 21 10.69 -7.24 -9.34
CA GLN A 21 11.92 -7.99 -9.54
C GLN A 21 12.58 -8.30 -8.19
N PHE A 22 13.47 -9.29 -8.17
CA PHE A 22 14.40 -9.53 -7.06
C PHE A 22 15.82 -9.26 -7.52
N GLU A 23 16.60 -8.60 -6.69
CA GLU A 23 18.05 -8.59 -6.82
C GLU A 23 18.63 -9.65 -5.88
N ILE A 24 19.34 -10.62 -6.44
CA ILE A 24 19.95 -11.73 -5.70
C ILE A 24 21.46 -11.53 -5.69
N HIS A 25 22.01 -11.39 -4.49
CA HIS A 25 23.43 -11.19 -4.22
C HIS A 25 24.02 -12.49 -3.66
N SER A 26 25.01 -13.05 -4.34
CA SER A 26 25.81 -14.13 -3.78
C SER A 26 26.94 -13.55 -2.96
N ILE A 27 27.02 -13.99 -1.71
CA ILE A 27 27.96 -13.51 -0.70
C ILE A 27 28.88 -14.66 -0.29
N LYS A 28 30.19 -14.40 -0.30
CA LYS A 28 31.26 -15.29 0.18
C LYS A 28 32.25 -14.46 0.99
N ASN A 29 32.66 -14.95 2.15
CA ASN A 29 33.60 -14.26 3.05
C ASN A 29 33.20 -12.79 3.33
N LYS A 30 31.92 -12.55 3.62
CA LYS A 30 31.32 -11.21 3.86
C LYS A 30 31.52 -10.21 2.72
N ARG A 31 31.65 -10.68 1.48
CA ARG A 31 31.73 -9.84 0.28
C ARG A 31 30.78 -10.36 -0.78
N ILE A 32 30.18 -9.43 -1.53
CA ILE A 32 29.34 -9.75 -2.69
C ILE A 32 30.28 -10.22 -3.81
N VAL A 33 30.07 -11.43 -4.31
CA VAL A 33 30.86 -12.02 -5.41
C VAL A 33 30.12 -11.98 -6.75
N SER A 34 28.79 -11.93 -6.71
CA SER A 34 27.96 -11.73 -7.90
C SER A 34 26.60 -11.15 -7.51
N SER A 35 25.97 -10.47 -8.45
CA SER A 35 24.60 -9.94 -8.30
C SER A 35 23.83 -10.20 -9.59
N LYS A 36 22.56 -10.58 -9.47
CA LYS A 36 21.66 -10.78 -10.62
C LYS A 36 20.28 -10.25 -10.31
N LYS A 37 19.64 -9.64 -11.31
CA LYS A 37 18.24 -9.22 -11.24
C LYS A 37 17.36 -10.24 -11.94
N ILE A 38 16.26 -10.59 -11.29
CA ILE A 38 15.28 -11.56 -11.81
C ILE A 38 13.92 -10.89 -11.77
N LYS A 39 13.25 -10.84 -12.92
CA LYS A 39 11.89 -10.31 -13.00
C LYS A 39 10.90 -11.25 -12.35
N CYS A 40 9.92 -10.70 -11.63
CA CYS A 40 8.75 -11.41 -11.17
C CYS A 40 7.69 -11.29 -12.26
N VAL A 41 7.45 -12.39 -12.98
CA VAL A 41 6.45 -12.42 -14.06
C VAL A 41 5.06 -12.77 -13.51
N ALA A 42 4.98 -13.35 -12.32
CA ALA A 42 3.74 -13.74 -11.69
C ALA A 42 3.22 -12.67 -10.71
N SER A 43 1.93 -12.37 -10.77
CA SER A 43 1.23 -11.47 -9.84
C SER A 43 1.12 -12.07 -8.43
N GLU A 44 1.11 -13.40 -8.32
CA GLU A 44 0.84 -14.12 -7.06
C GLU A 44 2.07 -14.30 -6.16
N GLY A 45 1.92 -14.13 -4.85
CA GLY A 45 3.04 -14.17 -3.91
C GLY A 45 3.68 -15.56 -3.74
N PHE A 46 2.94 -16.65 -3.89
CA PHE A 46 3.52 -18.00 -3.77
C PHE A 46 4.52 -18.30 -4.90
N MET A 47 4.29 -17.75 -6.09
CA MET A 47 5.24 -17.88 -7.21
C MET A 47 6.55 -17.18 -6.89
N ARG A 48 6.53 -16.07 -6.13
CA ARG A 48 7.75 -15.41 -5.63
C ARG A 48 8.47 -16.29 -4.61
N VAL A 49 7.77 -16.93 -3.68
CA VAL A 49 8.36 -17.90 -2.74
C VAL A 49 9.05 -19.05 -3.50
N ARG A 50 8.37 -19.62 -4.50
CA ARG A 50 8.95 -20.66 -5.36
C ARG A 50 10.17 -20.18 -6.14
N LEU A 51 10.13 -18.95 -6.67
CA LEU A 51 11.25 -18.33 -7.37
C LEU A 51 12.48 -18.24 -6.45
N LEU A 52 12.30 -17.76 -5.21
CA LEU A 52 13.40 -17.67 -4.24
C LEU A 52 14.00 -19.03 -3.90
N ARG A 53 13.17 -20.09 -3.83
CA ARG A 53 13.64 -21.47 -3.69
C ARG A 53 14.53 -21.91 -4.84
N LEU A 54 14.12 -21.64 -6.08
CA LEU A 54 14.86 -22.04 -7.29
C LEU A 54 16.24 -21.38 -7.36
N TYR A 55 16.39 -20.21 -6.76
CA TYR A 55 17.67 -19.50 -6.66
C TYR A 55 18.42 -19.75 -5.35
N GLU A 56 17.98 -20.73 -4.57
CA GLU A 56 18.61 -21.15 -3.32
C GLU A 56 18.88 -19.95 -2.41
N VAL A 57 17.90 -19.05 -2.28
CA VAL A 57 18.00 -17.88 -1.40
C VAL A 57 17.96 -18.35 0.04
N GLN A 58 18.93 -17.92 0.87
CA GLN A 58 18.95 -18.22 2.30
C GLN A 58 18.46 -17.05 3.16
N THR A 59 18.49 -15.83 2.64
CA THR A 59 18.01 -14.66 3.38
C THR A 59 17.27 -13.71 2.44
N ILE A 60 16.16 -13.15 2.90
CA ILE A 60 15.48 -12.02 2.27
C ILE A 60 15.59 -10.78 3.15
N ILE A 61 15.90 -9.65 2.54
CA ILE A 61 15.91 -8.33 3.16
C ILE A 61 14.77 -7.55 2.51
N CYS A 62 13.76 -7.15 3.29
CA CYS A 62 12.57 -6.48 2.74
C CYS A 62 12.03 -5.39 3.68
N ASN A 63 11.19 -4.51 3.14
CA ASN A 63 10.46 -3.54 3.95
C ASN A 63 9.27 -4.22 4.65
N GLY A 64 8.23 -4.59 3.90
CA GLY A 64 7.09 -5.35 4.40
C GLY A 64 6.99 -6.77 3.81
N ILE A 65 6.31 -7.66 4.51
CA ILE A 65 5.89 -8.98 4.01
C ILE A 65 4.67 -9.46 4.82
N LYS A 66 3.66 -10.03 4.17
CA LYS A 66 2.51 -10.64 4.85
C LYS A 66 2.96 -11.90 5.61
N ASN A 67 2.40 -12.11 6.81
CA ASN A 67 2.75 -13.24 7.68
C ASN A 67 2.66 -14.59 6.94
N PHE A 68 1.62 -14.79 6.12
CA PHE A 68 1.46 -15.99 5.32
C PHE A 68 2.69 -16.35 4.46
N TYR A 69 3.31 -15.36 3.78
CA TYR A 69 4.51 -15.61 2.98
C TYR A 69 5.78 -15.68 3.81
N LYS A 70 5.85 -14.90 4.90
CA LYS A 70 6.94 -14.97 5.87
C LYS A 70 7.03 -16.38 6.47
N ASP A 71 5.91 -16.95 6.90
CA ASP A 71 5.85 -18.28 7.51
C ASP A 71 6.27 -19.36 6.50
N GLN A 72 5.85 -19.24 5.24
CA GLN A 72 6.31 -20.15 4.18
C GLN A 72 7.82 -20.07 3.93
N LEU A 73 8.38 -18.85 3.87
CA LEU A 73 9.82 -18.66 3.68
C LEU A 73 10.62 -19.25 4.86
N LEU A 74 10.16 -19.01 6.08
CA LEU A 74 10.76 -19.55 7.29
C LEU A 74 10.69 -21.08 7.32
N ALA A 75 9.54 -21.67 6.96
CA ALA A 75 9.37 -23.12 6.86
C ALA A 75 10.29 -23.76 5.81
N MET A 76 10.74 -22.99 4.82
CA MET A 76 11.72 -23.40 3.81
C MET A 76 13.18 -23.16 4.23
N GLY A 77 13.42 -22.67 5.45
CA GLY A 77 14.77 -22.33 5.94
C GLY A 77 15.32 -21.01 5.41
N VAL A 78 14.48 -20.14 4.85
CA VAL A 78 14.87 -18.79 4.41
C VAL A 78 14.67 -17.81 5.55
N SER A 79 15.75 -17.16 6.01
CA SER A 79 15.66 -16.09 7.00
C SER A 79 15.03 -14.83 6.40
N VAL A 80 14.15 -14.16 7.16
CA VAL A 80 13.48 -12.94 6.72
C VAL A 80 13.91 -11.79 7.62
N ILE A 81 14.45 -10.73 7.03
CA ILE A 81 14.79 -9.47 7.71
C ILE A 81 13.83 -8.38 7.21
N PRO A 82 12.71 -8.13 7.92
CA PRO A 82 11.73 -7.12 7.54
C PRO A 82 12.11 -5.72 8.06
N ASN A 83 11.27 -4.74 7.78
CA ASN A 83 11.35 -3.34 8.25
C ASN A 83 12.56 -2.54 7.75
N ILE A 84 13.09 -2.92 6.59
CA ILE A 84 14.24 -2.23 5.97
C ILE A 84 13.74 -1.14 5.04
N ASN A 85 13.98 0.13 5.42
CA ASN A 85 13.56 1.32 4.69
C ASN A 85 14.74 2.09 4.06
N GLN A 86 15.95 1.52 4.09
CA GLN A 86 17.15 2.12 3.50
C GLN A 86 17.26 1.84 1.99
N GLN A 87 18.20 2.52 1.34
CA GLN A 87 18.59 2.16 -0.03
C GLN A 87 19.23 0.77 -0.07
N ILE A 88 19.14 0.11 -1.23
CA ILE A 88 19.62 -1.27 -1.45
C ILE A 88 21.09 -1.44 -1.02
N SER A 89 21.97 -0.54 -1.44
CA SER A 89 23.40 -0.57 -1.09
C SER A 89 23.62 -0.46 0.41
N ALA A 90 22.97 0.51 1.07
CA ALA A 90 23.07 0.71 2.50
C ALA A 90 22.55 -0.51 3.29
N ALA A 91 21.44 -1.11 2.86
CA ALA A 91 20.90 -2.32 3.48
C ALA A 91 21.86 -3.52 3.35
N LEU A 92 22.49 -3.68 2.18
CA LEU A 92 23.50 -4.73 1.97
C LEU A 92 24.74 -4.49 2.82
N ASP A 93 25.23 -3.26 2.90
CA ASP A 93 26.40 -2.92 3.72
C ASP A 93 26.12 -3.26 5.19
N LEU A 94 24.99 -2.82 5.74
CA LEU A 94 24.57 -3.16 7.11
C LEU A 94 24.44 -4.67 7.32
N TYR A 95 23.92 -5.41 6.33
CA TYR A 95 23.84 -6.87 6.39
C TYR A 95 25.22 -7.54 6.44
N LEU A 96 26.15 -7.11 5.58
CA LEU A 96 27.50 -7.66 5.51
C LEU A 96 28.31 -7.45 6.80
N HIS A 97 28.03 -6.35 7.51
CA HIS A 97 28.63 -6.03 8.81
C HIS A 97 27.89 -6.68 10.00
N GLY A 98 26.75 -7.35 9.76
CA GLY A 98 25.94 -7.99 10.81
C GLY A 98 25.16 -6.98 11.67
N GLU A 99 24.95 -5.77 11.17
CA GLU A 99 24.26 -4.69 11.88
C GLU A 99 22.75 -4.69 11.61
N LEU A 100 22.31 -5.31 10.52
CA LEU A 100 20.90 -5.38 10.13
C LEU A 100 20.04 -6.17 11.14
N ASN A 101 20.61 -7.19 11.80
CA ASN A 101 19.90 -8.03 12.78
C ASN A 101 19.60 -7.33 14.10
N LYS A 102 20.14 -6.12 14.34
CA LYS A 102 19.87 -5.35 15.58
C LYS A 102 18.54 -4.59 15.52
N TYR A 103 17.89 -4.54 14.35
CA TYR A 103 16.53 -4.05 14.20
C TYR A 103 15.55 -5.14 14.64
N GLU A 104 15.62 -5.54 15.92
CA GLU A 104 14.62 -6.42 16.49
C GLU A 104 13.27 -5.70 16.59
N VAL A 105 12.24 -6.52 16.35
CA VAL A 105 10.83 -6.23 16.32
C VAL A 105 10.42 -5.41 17.55
N THR A 106 10.24 -4.09 17.41
CA THR A 106 9.30 -3.40 18.28
C THR A 106 7.95 -4.04 18.00
N GLN A 107 7.53 -4.92 18.91
CA GLN A 107 6.19 -5.47 18.95
C GLN A 107 5.24 -4.32 19.26
N ASP A 108 4.81 -3.57 18.23
CA ASP A 108 3.55 -2.84 18.30
C ASP A 108 2.41 -3.85 18.15
N SER A 109 2.35 -4.79 19.10
CA SER A 109 1.29 -5.78 19.23
C SER A 109 0.16 -5.18 20.05
N SER A 110 -0.64 -4.31 19.42
CA SER A 110 -2.01 -4.07 19.88
C SER A 110 -2.90 -3.47 18.78
N GLU A 111 -2.64 -3.77 17.51
CA GLU A 111 -3.68 -3.54 16.49
C GLU A 111 -4.65 -4.71 16.56
N THR A 112 -5.83 -4.38 17.06
CA THR A 112 -6.98 -5.25 17.33
C THR A 112 -7.28 -6.23 16.18
N ASP A 113 -7.47 -7.50 16.53
CA ASP A 113 -7.75 -8.67 15.67
C ASP A 113 -9.07 -8.63 14.86
N GLN A 114 -9.62 -7.44 14.59
CA GLN A 114 -10.73 -7.31 13.64
C GLN A 114 -10.17 -7.36 12.22
N ILE A 115 -9.95 -8.59 11.75
CA ILE A 115 -9.57 -8.88 10.38
C ILE A 115 -10.84 -8.75 9.52
N VAL A 116 -11.10 -7.56 8.99
CA VAL A 116 -11.98 -7.45 7.82
C VAL A 116 -11.17 -7.82 6.58
N SER A 117 -11.75 -8.65 5.71
CA SER A 117 -11.10 -9.05 4.47
C SER A 117 -10.85 -7.81 3.60
N HIS A 118 -9.71 -7.78 2.92
CA HIS A 118 -9.45 -6.76 1.91
C HIS A 118 -10.56 -6.73 0.85
N ASP A 119 -11.00 -7.91 0.40
CA ASP A 119 -12.05 -8.03 -0.62
C ASP A 119 -13.38 -7.44 -0.13
N ASP A 120 -13.68 -7.57 1.17
CA ASP A 120 -14.88 -6.96 1.76
C ASP A 120 -14.78 -5.43 1.77
N LEU A 121 -13.60 -4.87 2.10
CA LEU A 121 -13.38 -3.42 2.04
C LEU A 121 -13.46 -2.88 0.62
N VAL A 122 -12.92 -3.61 -0.36
CA VAL A 122 -12.98 -3.25 -1.78
C VAL A 122 -14.43 -3.30 -2.29
N SER A 123 -15.16 -4.38 -1.98
CA SER A 123 -16.57 -4.53 -2.36
C SER A 123 -17.43 -3.43 -1.74
N TRP A 124 -17.25 -3.16 -0.45
CA TRP A 124 -17.97 -2.09 0.25
C TRP A 124 -17.68 -0.71 -0.37
N ALA A 125 -16.42 -0.42 -0.69
CA ALA A 125 -16.05 0.85 -1.31
C ALA A 125 -16.65 0.98 -2.72
N ASP A 126 -16.59 -0.05 -3.56
CA ASP A 126 -17.20 -0.04 -4.90
C ASP A 126 -18.70 0.28 -4.82
N GLU A 127 -19.44 -0.42 -3.95
CA GLU A 127 -20.86 -0.17 -3.73
C GLU A 127 -21.13 1.25 -3.22
N LEU A 128 -20.35 1.73 -2.25
CA LEU A 128 -20.49 3.08 -1.70
C LEU A 128 -20.35 4.14 -2.80
N PHE A 129 -19.30 4.06 -3.62
CA PHE A 129 -19.08 5.03 -4.68
C PHE A 129 -20.14 4.92 -5.78
N ARG A 130 -20.52 3.72 -6.22
CA ARG A 130 -21.58 3.56 -7.24
C ARG A 130 -22.92 4.12 -6.79
N ASN A 131 -23.31 3.84 -5.55
CA ASN A 131 -24.57 4.34 -4.96
C ASN A 131 -24.60 5.87 -4.83
N ASN A 132 -23.44 6.53 -4.90
CA ASN A 132 -23.29 7.98 -4.87
C ASN A 132 -22.98 8.59 -6.25
N GLY A 133 -23.29 7.88 -7.34
CA GLY A 133 -23.25 8.42 -8.70
C GLY A 133 -21.87 8.41 -9.36
N TYR A 134 -20.89 7.70 -8.79
CA TYR A 134 -19.59 7.51 -9.41
C TYR A 134 -19.58 6.30 -10.36
N SER A 135 -18.85 6.44 -11.46
CA SER A 135 -18.38 5.29 -12.24
C SER A 135 -17.11 4.74 -11.60
N VAL A 136 -17.11 3.45 -11.25
CA VAL A 136 -15.98 2.80 -10.55
C VAL A 136 -15.37 1.71 -11.44
N SER A 137 -14.05 1.66 -11.49
CA SER A 137 -13.28 0.61 -12.14
C SER A 137 -12.16 0.13 -11.22
N LEU A 138 -11.85 -1.16 -11.24
CA LEU A 138 -10.63 -1.70 -10.62
C LEU A 138 -9.40 -1.06 -11.27
N SER A 139 -8.35 -0.81 -10.47
CA SER A 139 -7.06 -0.41 -11.05
C SER A 139 -6.51 -1.54 -11.93
N SER A 140 -5.81 -1.18 -13.00
CA SER A 140 -5.06 -2.18 -13.77
C SER A 140 -3.87 -2.63 -12.92
N GLU A 141 -3.47 -3.90 -13.00
CA GLU A 141 -2.31 -4.42 -12.26
C GLU A 141 -1.00 -3.65 -12.56
N GLU A 142 -0.95 -2.89 -13.65
CA GLU A 142 0.20 -2.09 -14.05
C GLU A 142 0.25 -0.73 -13.33
N ASP A 143 -0.90 -0.17 -12.94
CA ASP A 143 -1.07 1.16 -12.37
C ASP A 143 -1.11 1.10 -10.83
N THR A 144 0.07 1.17 -10.21
CA THR A 144 0.26 1.40 -8.76
C THR A 144 -0.49 0.45 -7.82
N TYR A 145 0.22 -0.53 -7.26
CA TYR A 145 -0.24 -1.55 -6.29
C TYR A 145 -0.99 -1.04 -5.03
N LEU A 146 -1.16 0.28 -4.86
CA LEU A 146 -1.84 0.91 -3.73
C LEU A 146 -3.25 1.39 -4.06
N ILE A 147 -3.62 1.37 -5.34
CA ILE A 147 -4.95 1.80 -5.77
C ILE A 147 -5.76 0.54 -6.01
N ASP A 148 -6.84 0.35 -5.27
CA ASP A 148 -7.75 -0.77 -5.49
C ASP A 148 -8.86 -0.38 -6.46
N LEU A 149 -9.36 0.86 -6.32
CA LEU A 149 -10.43 1.39 -7.16
C LEU A 149 -10.09 2.78 -7.69
N ILE A 150 -10.57 3.05 -8.90
CA ILE A 150 -10.61 4.37 -9.50
C ILE A 150 -12.08 4.76 -9.63
N ALA A 151 -12.50 5.79 -8.88
CA ALA A 151 -13.83 6.35 -8.98
C ALA A 151 -13.80 7.65 -9.81
N LYS A 152 -14.79 7.83 -10.69
CA LYS A 152 -14.91 9.01 -11.56
C LYS A 152 -16.33 9.54 -11.57
N MET A 153 -16.48 10.86 -11.50
CA MET A 153 -17.75 11.55 -11.74
C MET A 153 -17.50 12.89 -12.45
N ASN A 154 -18.54 13.50 -13.01
CA ASN A 154 -18.45 14.88 -13.50
C ASN A 154 -18.85 15.85 -12.39
N CYS A 155 -18.05 16.89 -12.18
CA CYS A 155 -18.36 17.94 -11.23
C CYS A 155 -19.67 18.62 -11.62
N PRO A 156 -20.68 18.69 -10.75
CA PRO A 156 -21.99 19.25 -11.09
C PRO A 156 -21.96 20.76 -11.34
N VAL A 157 -20.92 21.46 -10.90
CA VAL A 157 -20.79 22.92 -11.07
C VAL A 157 -20.05 23.29 -12.36
N CYS A 158 -18.92 22.64 -12.65
CA CYS A 158 -18.06 23.01 -13.78
C CYS A 158 -18.06 21.99 -14.93
N GLY A 159 -18.72 20.85 -14.78
CA GLY A 159 -18.80 19.77 -15.77
C GLY A 159 -17.51 18.97 -15.99
N LYS A 160 -16.37 19.42 -15.44
CA LYS A 160 -15.09 18.71 -15.55
C LYS A 160 -15.11 17.39 -14.77
N GLN A 161 -14.43 16.38 -15.31
CA GLN A 161 -14.30 15.09 -14.64
C GLN A 161 -13.43 15.19 -13.38
N ILE A 162 -13.89 14.56 -12.31
CA ILE A 162 -13.16 14.34 -11.06
C ILE A 162 -12.76 12.87 -11.04
N LYS A 163 -11.46 12.61 -10.86
CA LYS A 163 -10.87 11.27 -10.71
C LYS A 163 -10.37 11.10 -9.28
N ILE A 164 -10.78 10.01 -8.64
CA ILE A 164 -10.47 9.69 -7.24
C ILE A 164 -9.70 8.37 -7.21
N ALA A 165 -8.56 8.36 -6.53
CA ALA A 165 -7.87 7.12 -6.19
C ALA A 165 -8.42 6.62 -4.85
N VAL A 166 -8.73 5.33 -4.76
CA VAL A 166 -9.23 4.69 -3.54
C VAL A 166 -8.26 3.56 -3.15
N CYS A 167 -7.81 3.59 -1.91
CA CYS A 167 -6.98 2.57 -1.28
C CYS A 167 -7.79 1.94 -0.14
N CYS A 168 -8.04 0.64 -0.20
CA CYS A 168 -8.73 -0.17 0.79
C CYS A 168 -7.69 -0.87 1.66
N GLY A 169 -7.24 -0.16 2.69
CA GLY A 169 -6.10 -0.50 3.53
C GLY A 169 -6.07 -1.98 3.92
N ALA A 170 -5.22 -2.75 3.26
CA ALA A 170 -4.95 -4.15 3.60
C ALA A 170 -3.71 -4.69 2.86
N GLN A 171 -2.97 -3.80 2.18
CA GLN A 171 -1.93 -4.20 1.26
C GLN A 171 -0.55 -4.20 1.92
N ILE A 172 -0.32 -3.39 2.98
CA ILE A 172 1.01 -3.26 3.60
C ILE A 172 1.00 -3.52 5.11
N TYR A 173 2.12 -4.04 5.59
CA TYR A 173 2.46 -4.31 7.00
C TYR A 173 2.40 -3.07 7.93
N LYS A 174 2.36 -1.85 7.37
CA LYS A 174 2.25 -0.58 8.13
C LYS A 174 1.33 0.38 7.39
N ALA A 175 0.10 0.53 7.88
CA ALA A 175 -0.91 1.39 7.27
C ALA A 175 -0.45 2.87 7.17
N GLU A 176 0.36 3.37 8.10
CA GLU A 176 0.93 4.73 7.97
C GLU A 176 1.88 4.88 6.77
N GLN A 177 2.72 3.86 6.52
CA GLN A 177 3.59 3.86 5.35
C GLN A 177 2.77 3.72 4.07
N GLU A 178 1.72 2.89 4.09
CA GLU A 178 0.76 2.75 2.99
C GLU A 178 0.12 4.09 2.62
N ILE A 179 -0.40 4.83 3.60
CA ILE A 179 -0.97 6.18 3.42
C ILE A 179 0.04 7.14 2.78
N LYS A 180 1.29 7.13 3.26
CA LYS A 180 2.36 7.99 2.74
C LYS A 180 2.69 7.67 1.27
N GLU A 181 2.90 6.39 0.96
CA GLU A 181 3.18 5.95 -0.40
C GLU A 181 1.98 6.18 -1.32
N PHE A 182 0.76 5.98 -0.83
CA PHE A 182 -0.46 6.20 -1.56
C PHE A 182 -0.59 7.67 -1.95
N HIS A 183 -0.35 8.60 -1.02
CA HIS A 183 -0.28 10.03 -1.31
C HIS A 183 0.78 10.34 -2.38
N HIS A 184 2.00 9.82 -2.23
CA HIS A 184 3.10 10.11 -3.15
C HIS A 184 2.77 9.68 -4.59
N ASN A 185 2.20 8.49 -4.76
CA ASN A 185 1.92 7.89 -6.06
C ASN A 185 0.68 8.50 -6.76
N THR A 186 -0.25 9.11 -6.00
CA THR A 186 -1.53 9.57 -6.55
C THR A 186 -1.66 11.10 -6.66
N LYS A 187 -0.79 11.88 -6.02
CA LYS A 187 -0.92 13.34 -5.93
C LYS A 187 -0.99 14.10 -7.26
N THR A 188 -0.41 13.57 -8.34
CA THR A 188 -0.35 14.26 -9.65
C THR A 188 -1.40 13.79 -10.65
N GLN A 189 -1.96 12.59 -10.46
CA GLN A 189 -2.84 11.95 -11.45
C GLN A 189 -4.32 11.94 -11.05
N PHE A 190 -4.61 12.30 -9.79
CA PHE A 190 -5.94 12.22 -9.21
C PHE A 190 -6.30 13.52 -8.51
N ASN A 191 -7.55 13.93 -8.65
CA ASN A 191 -8.08 15.15 -8.04
C ASN A 191 -8.27 14.96 -6.52
N ALA A 192 -8.68 13.77 -6.10
CA ALA A 192 -8.86 13.41 -4.69
C ALA A 192 -8.34 12.00 -4.39
N ARG A 193 -8.17 11.71 -3.10
CA ARG A 193 -7.64 10.46 -2.56
C ARG A 193 -8.51 10.04 -1.39
N VAL A 194 -8.83 8.75 -1.35
CA VAL A 194 -9.68 8.16 -0.31
C VAL A 194 -8.98 6.92 0.23
N TYR A 195 -8.90 6.82 1.56
CA TYR A 195 -8.41 5.66 2.26
C TYR A 195 -9.57 5.02 3.02
N VAL A 196 -9.85 3.75 2.74
CA VAL A 196 -10.95 2.98 3.30
C VAL A 196 -10.37 1.97 4.28
N TYR A 197 -10.78 2.05 5.55
CA TYR A 197 -10.40 1.09 6.58
C TYR A 197 -11.36 1.10 7.77
N LEU A 198 -11.27 0.10 8.65
CA LEU A 198 -11.98 0.09 9.94
C LEU A 198 -11.63 1.33 10.77
N MET A 199 -12.47 1.75 11.73
CA MET A 199 -12.19 2.96 12.52
C MET A 199 -10.85 2.86 13.26
N ASN A 200 -9.92 3.75 12.89
CA ASN A 200 -8.63 3.86 13.55
C ASN A 200 -8.23 5.35 13.61
N PRO A 201 -8.31 6.00 14.80
CA PRO A 201 -8.01 7.42 14.94
C PRO A 201 -6.58 7.81 14.52
N LYS A 202 -5.61 6.90 14.63
CA LYS A 202 -4.23 7.16 14.19
C LYS A 202 -4.16 7.25 12.66
N LEU A 203 -4.83 6.32 11.96
CA LEU A 203 -4.86 6.31 10.50
C LEU A 203 -5.71 7.46 9.95
N GLU A 204 -6.82 7.79 10.59
CA GLU A 204 -7.63 8.96 10.25
C GLU A 204 -6.79 10.25 10.36
N LYS A 205 -6.05 10.41 11.46
CA LYS A 205 -5.12 11.53 11.63
C LYS A 205 -4.05 11.55 10.55
N SER A 206 -3.42 10.41 10.25
CA SER A 206 -2.41 10.32 9.19
C SER A 206 -2.99 10.69 7.82
N CYS A 207 -4.17 10.19 7.47
CA CYS A 207 -4.88 10.57 6.24
C CYS A 207 -5.15 12.07 6.18
N LYS A 208 -5.54 12.67 7.31
CA LYS A 208 -5.74 14.12 7.42
C LYS A 208 -4.46 14.90 7.14
N ASP A 209 -3.33 14.49 7.70
CA ASP A 209 -2.03 15.14 7.49
C ASP A 209 -1.59 15.12 6.01
N TYR A 210 -2.00 14.12 5.23
CA TYR A 210 -1.70 13.99 3.79
C TYR A 210 -2.80 14.48 2.85
N GLY A 211 -3.87 15.09 3.36
CA GLY A 211 -4.98 15.53 2.49
C GLY A 211 -5.76 14.38 1.85
N ILE A 212 -5.83 13.22 2.52
CA ILE A 212 -6.59 12.03 2.13
C ILE A 212 -7.88 11.95 2.95
N GLU A 213 -9.00 11.63 2.30
CA GLU A 213 -10.29 11.41 2.97
C GLU A 213 -10.31 10.01 3.59
N TYR A 214 -10.75 9.90 4.85
CA TYR A 214 -10.79 8.62 5.56
C TYR A 214 -12.23 8.12 5.66
N LEU A 215 -12.49 6.93 5.13
CA LEU A 215 -13.81 6.31 5.18
C LEU A 215 -13.74 4.99 5.95
N SER A 216 -14.77 4.72 6.75
CA SER A 216 -14.91 3.46 7.48
C SER A 216 -16.30 2.86 7.28
N PRO A 217 -16.41 1.54 7.03
CA PRO A 217 -17.68 0.83 7.03
C PRO A 217 -18.46 0.95 8.34
N GLU A 218 -17.77 1.18 9.46
CA GLU A 218 -18.37 1.27 10.80
C GLU A 218 -18.97 2.66 11.07
N ASN A 219 -18.52 3.68 10.33
CA ASN A 219 -19.16 4.99 10.34
C ASN A 219 -20.52 4.86 9.67
N LYS A 220 -21.57 4.67 10.49
CA LYS A 220 -22.95 4.69 10.01
C LYS A 220 -23.15 5.99 9.21
N ILE A 221 -23.38 5.83 7.90
CA ILE A 221 -23.66 6.90 6.92
C ILE A 221 -24.81 7.82 7.36
N LYS A 222 -25.57 7.42 8.39
CA LYS A 222 -26.66 8.18 9.02
C LYS A 222 -26.29 9.61 9.47
N ASN A 223 -25.01 9.99 9.53
CA ASN A 223 -24.58 11.37 9.79
C ASN A 223 -24.19 12.19 8.55
N LEU A 224 -24.11 11.61 7.35
CA LEU A 224 -23.80 12.36 6.11
C LEU A 224 -24.99 13.19 5.62
N ASP A 225 -26.23 12.77 5.90
CA ASP A 225 -27.45 13.44 5.44
C ASP A 225 -27.75 14.80 6.10
N LYS A 226 -26.98 15.22 7.12
CA LYS A 226 -27.34 16.39 7.93
C LYS A 226 -26.34 17.55 7.98
N SER A 227 -25.13 17.45 7.42
CA SER A 227 -24.15 18.54 7.60
C SER A 227 -23.25 18.89 6.42
N CYS A 228 -23.25 18.15 5.31
CA CYS A 228 -22.39 18.49 4.17
C CYS A 228 -23.20 19.14 3.04
N SER A 229 -23.01 20.44 2.86
CA SER A 229 -23.52 21.21 1.72
C SER A 229 -22.75 20.96 0.41
N SER A 230 -22.00 19.87 0.33
CA SER A 230 -21.23 19.51 -0.86
C SER A 230 -22.14 18.87 -1.91
N LEU A 231 -22.05 19.34 -3.16
CA LEU A 231 -22.68 18.66 -4.30
C LEU A 231 -21.90 17.42 -4.76
N ILE A 232 -20.69 17.21 -4.24
CA ILE A 232 -19.86 16.04 -4.51
C ILE A 232 -20.01 15.10 -3.30
N PRO A 233 -20.76 14.01 -3.41
CA PRO A 233 -21.03 13.12 -2.28
C PRO A 233 -19.76 12.41 -1.81
N ILE A 234 -19.78 11.90 -0.58
CA ILE A 234 -18.70 11.17 0.13
C ILE A 234 -17.52 12.05 0.55
N LEU A 235 -17.07 12.99 -0.29
CA LEU A 235 -15.90 13.82 -0.02
C LEU A 235 -16.28 15.04 0.83
N GLN A 236 -15.52 15.26 1.91
CA GLN A 236 -15.74 16.39 2.83
C GLN A 236 -14.81 17.55 2.53
N ARG A 237 -13.65 17.27 1.92
CA ARG A 237 -12.65 18.29 1.61
C ARG A 237 -12.84 18.88 0.22
N PRO A 238 -12.66 20.21 0.07
CA PRO A 238 -12.61 20.84 -1.24
C PRO A 238 -11.53 20.19 -2.13
N ILE A 239 -11.89 20.00 -3.39
CA ILE A 239 -10.99 19.47 -4.42
C ILE A 239 -10.45 20.65 -5.23
N GLU A 240 -9.14 20.70 -5.45
CA GLU A 240 -8.48 21.74 -6.23
C GLU A 240 -9.11 21.87 -7.64
N GLY A 241 -9.54 23.07 -8.00
CA GLY A 241 -10.24 23.36 -9.26
C GLY A 241 -11.74 23.05 -9.26
N HIS A 242 -12.28 22.54 -8.16
CA HIS A 242 -13.71 22.22 -7.97
C HIS A 242 -14.28 22.78 -6.67
N GLU A 243 -13.64 23.78 -6.08
CA GLU A 243 -13.97 24.34 -4.75
C GLU A 243 -15.39 24.89 -4.67
N LYS A 244 -15.91 25.41 -5.79
CA LYS A 244 -17.29 25.93 -5.86
C LYS A 244 -18.36 24.87 -5.58
N ALA A 245 -18.05 23.59 -5.77
CA ALA A 245 -18.97 22.50 -5.46
C ALA A 245 -19.11 22.22 -3.95
N PHE A 246 -18.23 22.80 -3.12
CA PHE A 246 -18.19 22.64 -1.66
C PHE A 246 -18.65 23.90 -0.90
N ASN A 247 -18.68 25.06 -1.56
CA ASN A 247 -18.99 26.36 -0.95
C ASN A 247 -20.46 26.78 -1.12
N LEU A 248 -21.39 25.83 -1.23
CA LEU A 248 -22.81 26.17 -1.16
C LEU A 248 -23.15 26.44 0.30
N ALA A 249 -22.98 27.70 0.73
CA ALA A 249 -23.73 28.18 1.87
C ALA A 249 -25.21 28.11 1.46
N VAL A 250 -25.94 27.15 2.03
CA VAL A 250 -27.40 27.14 2.01
C VAL A 250 -27.89 28.17 3.01
#